data_AF-A0A174ZIW2-F1
#
_entry.id   AF-A0A174ZIW2-F1
#
_cell.length_a   1.000
_cell.length_b   1.000
_cell.length_c   1.000
_cell.angle_alpha   90.00
_cell.angle_beta   90.00
_cell.angle_gamma   90.00
#
_symmetry.space_group_name_H-M   'P 1'
#
loop_
_entity.id
_entity.type
_entity.pdbx_description
1 polymer ?
#
loop_
_entity_poly.entity_id
_entity_poly.type
_entity_poly.pdbx_seq_one_letter_code
_entity_poly.pdbx_strand_id
1 'polypeptide(L)'
;MNFQKQLTPAVLAYEGIAYQYMAPAVFEDGHFDYVQEHLRILSAFYGVLKPMDGITPYRLEMQAKAAIGDSTNLYDFWGDNLYWEVIDDSRIIINLASKEYSKCIEKYLTPDDRYITISFCEQSGGRLITKGTYAKIARGEMVRYMAENHIENPDDIKEFDHLGYVFRDDISSDREYIFERKTVK
;
A
#
# COMPACT_ATOMS: atom_id res chain seq x y z
N MET A 1 18.48 -15.40 -17.77
CA MET A 1 17.16 -15.69 -17.17
C MET A 1 16.12 -15.01 -18.04
N ASN A 2 15.01 -15.67 -18.40
CA ASN A 2 13.97 -15.08 -19.25
C ASN A 2 12.85 -14.53 -18.36
N PHE A 3 12.78 -13.22 -18.20
CA PHE A 3 11.82 -12.51 -17.35
C PHE A 3 10.41 -12.38 -17.97
N GLN A 4 10.16 -13.02 -19.12
CA GLN A 4 8.88 -12.97 -19.85
C GLN A 4 8.17 -14.33 -19.92
N LYS A 5 8.65 -15.35 -19.19
CA LYS A 5 8.07 -16.69 -19.18
C LYS A 5 7.78 -17.14 -17.75
N GLN A 6 6.74 -17.96 -17.58
CA GLN A 6 6.32 -18.53 -16.29
C GLN A 6 6.02 -17.44 -15.24
N LEU A 7 5.26 -16.43 -15.65
CA LEU A 7 4.92 -15.31 -14.79
C LEU A 7 3.81 -15.70 -13.82
N THR A 8 3.88 -15.16 -12.61
CA THR A 8 2.81 -15.23 -11.61
C THR A 8 2.26 -13.82 -11.39
N PRO A 9 0.93 -13.62 -11.33
CA PRO A 9 0.34 -12.32 -10.99
C PRO A 9 0.97 -11.73 -9.72
N ALA A 10 1.33 -10.46 -9.75
CA ALA A 10 2.04 -9.78 -8.67
C ALA A 10 1.34 -9.95 -7.31
N VAL A 11 0.01 -9.80 -7.26
CA VAL A 11 -0.78 -9.92 -6.04
C VAL A 11 -0.73 -11.33 -5.43
N LEU A 12 -0.55 -12.36 -6.27
CA LEU A 12 -0.44 -13.76 -5.86
C LEU A 12 1.00 -14.20 -5.59
N ALA A 13 1.97 -13.47 -6.14
CA ALA A 13 3.40 -13.83 -6.08
C ALA A 13 4.11 -13.29 -4.82
N TYR A 14 3.66 -12.15 -4.28
CA TYR A 14 4.27 -11.60 -3.06
C TYR A 14 3.75 -12.30 -1.80
N GLU A 15 4.67 -12.77 -0.95
CA GLU A 15 4.34 -13.53 0.27
C GLU A 15 4.52 -12.73 1.57
N GLY A 16 4.71 -11.41 1.48
CA GLY A 16 4.86 -10.56 2.66
C GLY A 16 3.58 -10.50 3.52
N ILE A 17 3.72 -10.17 4.81
CA ILE A 17 2.60 -10.12 5.77
C ILE A 17 1.38 -9.35 5.24
N ALA A 18 1.58 -8.21 4.56
CA ALA A 18 0.47 -7.45 3.99
C ALA A 18 -0.28 -8.24 2.92
N TYR A 19 0.41 -8.99 2.05
CA TYR A 19 -0.24 -9.81 1.01
C TYR A 19 -0.94 -11.04 1.59
N GLN A 20 -0.35 -11.66 2.61
CA GLN A 20 -0.97 -12.79 3.31
C GLN A 20 -2.31 -12.41 3.94
N TYR A 21 -2.40 -11.21 4.52
CA TYR A 21 -3.63 -10.70 5.15
C TYR A 21 -4.55 -9.94 4.19
N MET A 22 -4.06 -9.50 3.04
CA MET A 22 -4.94 -9.18 1.91
C MET A 22 -5.68 -10.42 1.41
N ALA A 23 -5.08 -11.60 1.59
CA ALA A 23 -5.68 -12.90 1.29
C ALA A 23 -6.29 -13.00 -0.12
N PRO A 24 -5.56 -12.67 -1.20
CA PRO A 24 -6.11 -12.67 -2.56
C PRO A 24 -6.59 -14.06 -3.02
N ALA A 25 -6.16 -15.13 -2.35
CA ALA A 25 -6.65 -16.49 -2.62
C ALA A 25 -8.16 -16.68 -2.34
N VAL A 26 -8.80 -15.77 -1.59
CA VAL A 26 -10.25 -15.80 -1.32
C VAL A 26 -11.00 -14.69 -2.06
N PHE A 27 -10.34 -13.96 -2.96
CA PHE A 27 -11.02 -12.94 -3.77
C PHE A 27 -11.95 -13.60 -4.78
N GLU A 28 -13.12 -12.99 -4.95
CA GLU A 28 -14.03 -13.27 -6.06
C GLU A 28 -13.65 -12.38 -7.25
N ASP A 29 -14.20 -12.67 -8.44
CA ASP A 29 -13.85 -11.97 -9.68
C ASP A 29 -14.00 -10.44 -9.54
N GLY A 30 -15.08 -9.97 -8.89
CA GLY A 30 -15.29 -8.54 -8.64
C GLY A 30 -14.24 -7.90 -7.74
N HIS A 31 -13.71 -8.64 -6.76
CA HIS A 31 -12.63 -8.14 -5.90
C HIS A 31 -11.32 -8.04 -6.68
N PHE A 32 -11.05 -8.98 -7.60
CA PHE A 32 -9.90 -8.91 -8.49
C PHE A 32 -9.99 -7.75 -9.45
N ASP A 33 -11.16 -7.51 -10.05
CA ASP A 33 -11.39 -6.35 -10.92
C ASP A 33 -11.15 -5.05 -10.17
N TYR A 34 -11.72 -4.92 -8.96
CA TYR A 34 -11.52 -3.77 -8.09
C TYR A 34 -10.03 -3.51 -7.80
N VAL A 35 -9.28 -4.50 -7.31
CA VAL A 35 -7.86 -4.27 -7.01
C VAL A 35 -7.07 -4.02 -8.28
N GLN A 36 -7.42 -4.65 -9.40
CA GLN A 36 -6.73 -4.44 -10.67
C GLN A 36 -6.86 -2.98 -11.15
N GLU A 37 -8.00 -2.36 -10.89
CA GLU A 37 -8.26 -0.96 -11.16
C GLU A 37 -7.55 -0.03 -10.16
N HIS A 38 -7.77 -0.26 -8.86
CA HIS A 38 -7.46 0.71 -7.80
C HIS A 38 -6.15 0.47 -7.03
N LEU A 39 -5.59 -0.74 -7.06
CA LEU A 39 -4.35 -1.05 -6.33
C LEU A 39 -3.12 -0.85 -7.23
N ARG A 40 -2.09 -0.24 -6.65
CA ARG A 40 -0.75 -0.17 -7.22
C ARG A 40 0.27 -0.72 -6.22
N ILE A 41 1.09 -1.65 -6.67
CA ILE A 41 2.14 -2.29 -5.88
C ILE A 41 3.48 -1.67 -6.25
N LEU A 42 4.09 -0.97 -5.31
CA LEU A 42 5.43 -0.40 -5.49
C LEU A 42 6.50 -1.51 -5.41
N SER A 43 7.40 -1.52 -6.38
CA SER A 43 8.44 -2.51 -6.57
C SER A 43 9.76 -1.83 -6.90
N ALA A 44 10.82 -2.17 -6.17
CA ALA A 44 12.14 -1.65 -6.46
C ALA A 44 12.69 -2.11 -7.82
N PHE A 45 12.20 -3.25 -8.33
CA PHE A 45 12.65 -3.87 -9.58
C PHE A 45 11.75 -3.52 -10.76
N TYR A 46 10.43 -3.55 -10.57
CA TYR A 46 9.44 -3.31 -11.64
C TYR A 46 8.87 -1.88 -11.63
N GLY A 47 9.18 -1.07 -10.61
CA GLY A 47 8.62 0.27 -10.45
C GLY A 47 7.22 0.22 -9.83
N VAL A 48 6.20 0.24 -10.66
CA VAL A 48 4.79 0.11 -10.24
C VAL A 48 4.16 -1.07 -10.95
N LEU A 49 3.48 -1.93 -10.20
CA LEU A 49 2.77 -3.10 -10.71
C LEU A 49 1.29 -2.97 -10.43
N LYS A 50 0.45 -3.39 -11.38
CA LYS A 50 -0.93 -3.75 -11.12
C LYS A 50 -1.00 -5.18 -10.56
N PRO A 51 -2.05 -5.53 -9.79
CA PRO A 51 -2.22 -6.87 -9.21
C PRO A 51 -2.00 -8.05 -10.16
N MET A 52 -2.49 -7.94 -11.39
CA MET A 52 -2.42 -9.00 -12.41
C MET A 52 -1.18 -8.94 -13.30
N ASP A 53 -0.28 -7.98 -13.09
CA ASP A 53 0.97 -7.93 -13.83
C ASP A 53 1.82 -9.16 -13.49
N GLY A 54 2.33 -9.81 -14.53
CA GLY A 54 3.12 -11.02 -14.39
C GLY A 54 4.54 -10.72 -13.92
N ILE A 55 4.96 -11.30 -12.79
CA ILE A 55 6.32 -11.17 -12.27
C ILE A 55 7.04 -12.52 -12.20
N THR A 56 8.36 -12.48 -12.21
CA THR A 56 9.25 -13.59 -11.86
C THR A 56 9.93 -13.33 -10.52
N PRO A 57 10.33 -14.38 -9.76
CA PRO A 57 11.03 -14.24 -8.50
C PRO A 57 12.26 -13.33 -8.61
N TYR A 58 12.36 -12.40 -7.66
CA TYR A 58 13.48 -11.50 -7.49
C TYR A 58 13.57 -11.09 -6.01
N ARG A 59 14.70 -10.52 -5.59
CA ARG A 59 14.81 -9.84 -4.30
C ARG A 59 15.60 -8.56 -4.46
N LEU A 60 14.88 -7.44 -4.50
CA LEU A 60 15.43 -6.10 -4.53
C LEU A 60 14.54 -5.21 -3.66
N GLU A 61 15.13 -4.61 -2.64
CA GLU A 61 14.46 -3.65 -1.75
C GLU A 61 14.80 -2.24 -2.21
N MET A 62 13.91 -1.26 -1.98
CA MET A 62 14.11 0.10 -2.49
C MET A 62 15.32 0.78 -1.83
N GLN A 63 15.64 0.40 -0.60
CA GLN A 63 16.85 0.84 0.11
C GLN A 63 18.16 0.15 -0.33
N ALA A 64 18.12 -0.78 -1.29
CA ALA A 64 19.32 -1.46 -1.75
C ALA A 64 20.36 -0.45 -2.30
N LYS A 65 21.62 -0.65 -1.92
CA LYS A 65 22.75 0.12 -2.48
C LYS A 65 23.03 -0.38 -3.89
N ALA A 66 22.27 0.12 -4.86
CA ALA A 66 22.43 -0.18 -6.27
C ALA A 66 22.60 1.11 -7.05
N ALA A 67 23.74 1.27 -7.72
CA ALA A 67 23.95 2.33 -8.69
C ALA A 67 23.53 1.83 -10.07
N ILE A 68 22.76 2.63 -10.80
CA ILE A 68 22.24 2.29 -12.13
C ILE A 68 22.47 3.50 -13.03
N GLY A 69 23.37 3.35 -14.01
CA GLY A 69 23.83 4.48 -14.82
C GLY A 69 24.40 5.58 -13.94
N ASP A 70 23.86 6.80 -14.07
CA ASP A 70 24.27 7.96 -13.28
C ASP A 70 23.55 8.08 -11.92
N SER A 71 22.60 7.17 -11.63
CA SER A 71 21.83 7.19 -10.39
C SER A 71 22.57 6.47 -9.26
N THR A 72 22.67 7.12 -8.10
CA THR A 72 23.42 6.59 -6.95
C THR A 72 22.65 5.58 -6.12
N ASN A 73 21.32 5.57 -6.26
CA ASN A 73 20.40 4.69 -5.55
C ASN A 73 19.09 4.55 -6.35
N LEU A 74 18.21 3.63 -5.91
CA LEU A 74 16.96 3.35 -6.60
C LEU A 74 15.92 4.48 -6.50
N TYR A 75 15.98 5.32 -5.47
CA TYR A 75 15.10 6.50 -5.37
C TYR A 75 15.39 7.50 -6.48
N ASP A 76 16.67 7.75 -6.73
CA ASP A 76 17.11 8.65 -7.81
C ASP A 76 16.83 8.03 -9.18
N PHE A 77 17.08 6.72 -9.32
CA PHE A 77 16.84 6.00 -10.57
C PHE A 77 15.36 6.06 -10.99
N TRP A 78 14.45 5.82 -10.06
CA TRP A 78 13.03 5.83 -10.35
C TRP A 78 12.47 7.24 -10.51
N GLY A 79 13.00 8.22 -9.78
CA GLY A 79 12.58 9.62 -9.91
C GLY A 79 11.07 9.79 -9.69
N ASP A 80 10.46 10.66 -10.50
CA ASP A 80 9.01 10.92 -10.49
C ASP A 80 8.20 9.91 -11.29
N ASN A 81 8.83 8.97 -12.00
CA ASN A 81 8.12 7.95 -12.78
C ASN A 81 7.12 7.18 -11.92
N LEU A 82 7.48 6.85 -10.67
CA LEU A 82 6.58 6.13 -9.77
C LEU A 82 5.36 6.95 -9.38
N TYR A 83 5.50 8.27 -9.23
CA TYR A 83 4.37 9.16 -8.93
C TYR A 83 3.40 9.22 -10.11
N TRP A 84 3.92 9.39 -11.33
CA TRP A 84 3.09 9.48 -12.53
C TRP A 84 2.34 8.19 -12.86
N GLU A 85 2.86 7.02 -12.44
CA GLU A 85 2.19 5.73 -12.63
C GLU A 85 1.10 5.42 -11.57
N VAL A 86 1.11 6.10 -10.42
CA VAL A 86 0.11 5.88 -9.35
C VAL A 86 -0.97 6.96 -9.30
N ILE A 87 -0.71 8.16 -9.82
CA ILE A 87 -1.68 9.25 -9.86
C ILE A 87 -2.58 9.11 -11.10
N ASP A 88 -3.88 9.36 -10.93
CA ASP A 88 -4.85 9.44 -12.02
C ASP A 88 -5.60 10.79 -11.98
N ASP A 89 -6.63 10.91 -12.82
CA ASP A 89 -7.44 12.13 -12.93
C ASP A 89 -8.20 12.50 -11.64
N SER A 90 -8.44 11.54 -10.74
CA SER A 90 -9.05 11.82 -9.43
C SER A 90 -8.10 12.59 -8.51
N ARG A 91 -6.79 12.42 -8.72
CA ARG A 91 -5.71 12.91 -7.87
C ARG A 91 -5.79 12.47 -6.41
N ILE A 92 -6.51 11.38 -6.12
CA ILE A 92 -6.63 10.80 -4.79
C ILE A 92 -5.69 9.60 -4.67
N ILE A 93 -4.87 9.56 -3.63
CA ILE A 93 -4.01 8.41 -3.34
C ILE A 93 -4.21 7.98 -1.88
N ILE A 94 -4.59 6.72 -1.69
CA ILE A 94 -4.60 6.08 -0.37
C ILE A 94 -3.27 5.37 -0.14
N ASN A 95 -2.49 5.88 0.80
CA ASN A 95 -1.18 5.34 1.13
C ASN A 95 -1.27 4.29 2.25
N LEU A 96 -1.11 3.03 1.84
CA LEU A 96 -0.91 1.86 2.72
C LEU A 96 0.54 1.32 2.66
N ALA A 97 1.44 1.98 1.93
CA ALA A 97 2.82 1.54 1.77
C ALA A 97 3.68 1.78 3.02
N SER A 98 4.85 1.13 3.11
CA SER A 98 5.85 1.50 4.12
C SER A 98 6.51 2.83 3.75
N LYS A 99 7.12 3.51 4.73
CA LYS A 99 7.85 4.76 4.48
C LYS A 99 9.01 4.59 3.50
N GLU A 100 9.56 3.38 3.42
CA GLU A 100 10.60 3.02 2.45
C GLU A 100 10.12 3.26 1.02
N TYR A 101 8.89 2.86 0.69
CA TYR A 101 8.33 3.00 -0.65
C TYR A 101 7.54 4.30 -0.83
N SER A 102 6.76 4.72 0.18
CA SER A 102 5.87 5.89 0.07
C SER A 102 6.63 7.19 -0.21
N LYS A 103 7.87 7.32 0.30
CA LYS A 103 8.69 8.51 0.05
C LYS A 103 9.05 8.72 -1.43
N CYS A 104 8.98 7.68 -2.25
CA CYS A 104 9.13 7.80 -3.71
C CYS A 104 7.97 8.58 -4.34
N ILE A 105 6.80 8.56 -3.70
CA ILE A 105 5.60 9.25 -4.17
C ILE A 105 5.51 10.62 -3.52
N GLU A 106 5.68 10.68 -2.20
CA GLU A 106 5.54 11.90 -1.40
C GLU A 106 6.41 13.06 -1.90
N LYS A 107 7.60 12.76 -2.43
CA LYS A 107 8.54 13.76 -2.96
C LYS A 107 7.98 14.56 -4.15
N TYR A 108 7.01 14.00 -4.88
CA TYR A 108 6.48 14.56 -6.12
C TYR A 108 5.01 15.01 -6.02
N LEU A 109 4.42 14.92 -4.82
CA LEU A 109 3.07 15.41 -4.57
C LEU A 109 2.95 16.92 -4.83
N THR A 110 1.79 17.30 -5.32
CA THR A 110 1.38 18.67 -5.63
C THR A 110 0.26 19.12 -4.68
N PRO A 111 -0.06 20.43 -4.62
CA PRO A 111 -1.19 20.93 -3.83
C PRO A 111 -2.56 20.37 -4.25
N ASP A 112 -2.71 19.95 -5.51
CA ASP A 112 -3.95 19.39 -6.05
C ASP A 112 -4.16 17.92 -5.68
N ASP A 113 -3.16 17.26 -5.08
CA ASP A 113 -3.25 15.85 -4.71
C ASP A 113 -3.88 15.66 -3.33
N ARG A 114 -4.88 14.79 -3.25
CA ARG A 114 -5.44 14.28 -1.99
C ARG A 114 -4.72 12.98 -1.62
N TYR A 115 -3.55 13.13 -0.99
CA TYR A 115 -2.76 12.02 -0.48
C TYR A 115 -3.14 11.70 0.98
N ILE A 116 -3.78 10.56 1.21
CA ILE A 116 -4.29 10.15 2.53
C ILE A 116 -3.47 8.97 3.02
N THR A 117 -2.75 9.14 4.13
CA THR A 117 -2.04 8.02 4.77
C THR A 117 -2.94 7.34 5.80
N ILE A 118 -3.01 6.00 5.73
CA ILE A 118 -3.73 5.21 6.73
C ILE A 118 -2.73 4.71 7.79
N SER A 119 -2.92 5.15 9.02
CA SER A 119 -2.04 4.88 10.15
C SER A 119 -2.71 3.96 11.17
N PHE A 120 -2.11 2.81 11.40
CA PHE A 120 -2.59 1.80 12.36
C PHE A 120 -1.75 1.84 13.64
N CYS A 121 -2.38 2.20 14.76
CA CYS A 121 -1.72 2.32 16.05
C CYS A 121 -2.44 1.56 17.16
N GLU A 122 -1.81 1.47 18.33
CA GLU A 122 -2.41 0.95 19.55
C GLU A 122 -1.85 1.68 20.77
N GLN A 123 -2.59 1.67 21.86
CA GLN A 123 -2.14 2.28 23.11
C GLN A 123 -1.15 1.36 23.84
N SER A 124 0.02 1.89 24.16
CA SER A 124 1.05 1.20 24.96
C SER A 124 1.75 2.20 25.86
N GLY A 125 1.71 1.96 27.18
CA GLY A 125 2.34 2.85 28.17
C GLY A 125 1.78 4.27 28.14
N GLY A 126 0.48 4.44 27.88
CA GLY A 126 -0.18 5.75 27.84
C GLY A 126 0.09 6.57 26.57
N ARG A 127 0.77 6.00 25.57
CA ARG A 127 1.03 6.65 24.27
C ARG A 127 0.52 5.77 23.13
N LEU A 128 0.19 6.40 22.00
CA LEU A 128 -0.10 5.68 20.77
C LEU A 128 1.21 5.26 20.11
N ILE A 129 1.33 3.98 19.76
CA ILE A 129 2.48 3.43 19.07
C ILE A 129 2.04 2.64 17.83
N THR A 130 2.89 2.63 16.81
CA THR A 130 2.70 1.76 15.64
C THR A 130 3.51 0.49 15.82
N LYS A 131 2.85 -0.65 16.02
CA LYS A 131 3.53 -1.96 16.00
C LYS A 131 3.65 -2.45 14.55
N GLY A 132 4.87 -2.47 14.02
CA GLY A 132 5.14 -2.73 12.60
C GLY A 132 4.50 -4.01 12.04
N THR A 133 4.47 -5.12 12.80
CA THR A 133 3.80 -6.36 12.39
C THR A 133 2.30 -6.14 12.23
N TYR A 134 1.62 -5.59 13.24
CA TYR A 134 0.18 -5.34 13.17
C TYR A 134 -0.21 -4.30 12.13
N ALA A 135 0.62 -3.26 11.95
CA ALA A 135 0.39 -2.29 10.88
C ALA A 135 0.47 -2.95 9.49
N LYS A 136 1.43 -3.87 9.26
CA LYS A 136 1.53 -4.62 7.98
C LYS A 136 0.32 -5.53 7.75
N ILE A 137 -0.14 -6.21 8.81
CA ILE A 137 -1.36 -7.03 8.78
C ILE A 137 -2.56 -6.15 8.38
N ALA A 138 -2.78 -5.06 9.12
CA ALA A 138 -3.93 -4.19 8.93
C ALA A 138 -3.94 -3.50 7.56
N ARG A 139 -2.77 -3.22 6.97
CA ARG A 139 -2.69 -2.69 5.59
C ARG A 139 -3.19 -3.68 4.55
N GLY A 140 -2.86 -4.96 4.72
CA GLY A 140 -3.38 -6.03 3.87
C GLY A 140 -4.89 -6.14 3.96
N GLU A 141 -5.39 -6.25 5.19
CA GLU A 141 -6.82 -6.30 5.48
C GLU A 141 -7.57 -5.06 5.01
N MET A 142 -6.96 -3.87 5.05
CA MET A 142 -7.58 -2.65 4.54
C MET A 142 -7.80 -2.70 3.02
N VAL A 143 -6.82 -3.19 2.25
CA VAL A 143 -6.99 -3.38 0.81
C VAL A 143 -8.13 -4.36 0.52
N ARG A 144 -8.15 -5.47 1.27
CA ARG A 144 -9.21 -6.47 1.16
C ARG A 144 -10.58 -5.88 1.48
N TYR A 145 -10.72 -5.18 2.60
CA TYR A 145 -11.94 -4.50 3.00
C TYR A 145 -12.43 -3.53 1.92
N MET A 146 -11.53 -2.72 1.35
CA MET A 146 -11.87 -1.80 0.27
C MET A 146 -12.39 -2.54 -0.97
N ALA A 147 -11.79 -3.69 -1.31
CA ALA A 147 -12.23 -4.51 -2.44
C ALA A 147 -13.56 -5.22 -2.20
N GLU A 148 -13.74 -5.82 -1.03
CA GLU A 148 -14.99 -6.52 -0.66
C GLU A 148 -16.19 -5.55 -0.63
N ASN A 149 -15.95 -4.29 -0.24
CA ASN A 149 -17.00 -3.28 -0.14
C ASN A 149 -17.06 -2.32 -1.33
N HIS A 150 -16.24 -2.52 -2.38
CA HIS A 150 -16.18 -1.66 -3.57
C HIS A 150 -16.07 -0.15 -3.23
N ILE A 151 -15.10 0.19 -2.37
CA ILE A 151 -14.96 1.54 -1.81
C ILE A 151 -14.42 2.53 -2.84
N GLU A 152 -15.26 3.44 -3.32
CA GLU A 152 -14.82 4.52 -4.24
C GLU A 152 -14.60 5.87 -3.55
N ASN A 153 -15.25 6.11 -2.41
CA ASN A 153 -15.06 7.32 -1.64
C ASN A 153 -14.11 7.05 -0.45
N PRO A 154 -12.98 7.79 -0.33
CA PRO A 154 -12.08 7.65 0.81
C PRO A 154 -12.75 7.77 2.18
N ASP A 155 -13.83 8.54 2.31
CA ASP A 155 -14.50 8.70 3.59
C ASP A 155 -15.15 7.39 4.08
N ASP A 156 -15.52 6.48 3.18
CA ASP A 156 -16.12 5.19 3.54
C ASP A 156 -15.08 4.22 4.14
N ILE A 157 -13.79 4.50 3.97
CA ILE A 157 -12.68 3.76 4.62
C ILE A 157 -12.76 3.89 6.15
N LYS A 158 -13.33 4.99 6.66
CA LYS A 158 -13.44 5.28 8.11
C LYS A 158 -14.28 4.25 8.87
N GLU A 159 -15.15 3.52 8.16
CA GLU A 159 -15.98 2.45 8.73
C GLU A 159 -15.23 1.12 8.92
N PHE A 160 -13.95 1.02 8.52
CA PHE A 160 -13.13 -0.17 8.73
C PHE A 160 -13.01 -0.53 10.23
N ASP A 161 -13.44 -1.74 10.57
CA ASP A 161 -13.49 -2.27 11.95
C ASP A 161 -12.79 -3.63 12.14
N HIS A 162 -12.06 -4.12 11.13
CA HIS A 162 -11.39 -5.42 11.20
C HIS A 162 -10.25 -5.42 12.24
N LEU A 163 -9.95 -6.59 12.79
CA LEU A 163 -8.83 -6.84 13.72
C LEU A 163 -8.88 -5.99 15.01
N GLY A 164 -10.06 -5.43 15.33
CA GLY A 164 -10.30 -4.58 16.50
C GLY A 164 -9.79 -3.14 16.33
N TYR A 165 -9.49 -2.71 15.11
CA TYR A 165 -9.22 -1.30 14.80
C TYR A 165 -10.50 -0.50 14.75
N VAL A 166 -10.43 0.77 15.15
CA VAL A 166 -11.53 1.74 15.06
C VAL A 166 -10.95 3.07 14.62
N PHE A 167 -11.63 3.76 13.69
CA PHE A 167 -11.26 5.10 13.27
C PHE A 167 -11.30 6.10 14.44
N ARG A 168 -10.30 6.97 14.51
CA ARG A 168 -10.15 7.99 15.56
C ARG A 168 -10.26 9.37 14.95
N ASP A 169 -11.48 9.87 14.85
CA ASP A 169 -11.79 11.20 14.30
C ASP A 169 -11.03 12.32 15.02
N ASP A 170 -10.92 12.22 16.35
CA ASP A 170 -10.32 13.25 17.22
C ASP A 170 -8.83 13.51 16.99
N ILE A 171 -8.14 12.58 16.33
CA ILE A 171 -6.71 12.69 16.00
C ILE A 171 -6.42 12.47 14.51
N SER A 172 -7.46 12.28 13.70
CA SER A 172 -7.34 12.16 12.25
C SER A 172 -7.42 13.52 11.56
N SER A 173 -7.08 13.55 10.29
CA SER A 173 -7.19 14.73 9.42
C SER A 173 -7.52 14.32 7.99
N ASP A 174 -7.73 15.29 7.10
CA ASP A 174 -8.00 15.04 5.68
C ASP A 174 -6.84 14.34 4.95
N ARG A 175 -5.64 14.28 5.55
CA ARG A 175 -4.43 13.67 4.97
C ARG A 175 -3.92 12.46 5.75
N GLU A 176 -4.47 12.19 6.93
CA GLU A 176 -4.08 11.04 7.74
C GLU A 176 -5.28 10.49 8.50
N TYR A 177 -5.65 9.25 8.19
CA TYR A 177 -6.68 8.52 8.91
C TYR A 177 -6.03 7.60 9.92
N ILE A 178 -6.31 7.84 11.20
CA ILE A 178 -5.76 7.08 12.30
C ILE A 178 -6.77 6.04 12.75
N PHE A 179 -6.37 4.79 12.69
CA PHE A 179 -7.09 3.65 13.23
C PHE A 179 -6.37 3.15 14.47
N GLU A 180 -7.06 3.15 15.61
CA GLU A 180 -6.53 2.64 16.86
C GLU A 180 -7.10 1.25 17.14
N ARG A 181 -6.23 0.28 17.39
CA ARG A 181 -6.64 -1.03 17.85
C ARG A 181 -7.06 -0.97 19.31
N LYS A 182 -8.32 -1.29 19.58
CA LYS A 182 -8.82 -1.53 20.93
C LYS A 182 -8.42 -2.95 21.33
N THR A 183 -7.36 -3.08 22.11
CA THR A 183 -7.00 -4.37 22.69
C THR A 183 -8.13 -4.81 23.62
N VAL A 184 -8.80 -5.92 23.29
CA VAL A 184 -9.72 -6.56 24.24
C VAL A 184 -8.86 -6.99 25.44
N LYS A 185 -9.23 -6.52 26.64
CA LYS A 185 -8.63 -6.97 27.90
C LYS A 185 -8.95 -8.43 28.16
#